data_AF-B8KXE2-F1
#
_entry.id   AF-B8KXE2-F1
#
_cell.length_a   1.000
_cell.length_b   1.000
_cell.length_c   1.000
_cell.angle_alpha   90.00
_cell.angle_beta   90.00
_cell.angle_gamma   90.00
#
_symmetry.space_group_name_H-M   'P 1'
#
loop_
_entity.id
_entity.type
_entity.pdbx_description
1 polymer ?
#
loop_
_entity_poly.entity_id
_entity_poly.type
_entity_poly.pdbx_seq_one_letter_code
_entity_poly.pdbx_strand_id
1 'polypeptide(L)'
;MFAFAPLRTVALSSALVALSACATSSPDPTPEPVEATEITLNLPVPEVESAQPESCACREKGLEAAENYFDRGVRALAAGDYLQAEKYFNRHRDEAISQTVREADVGLAFVALLSATHSDALVAEGLDQRAEVMMLALAAVQTLEGQIKALDTLNDVLAKDLKKREEALNRLRELTLGQEEG
;
A
#
# COMPACT_ATOMS: atom_id res chain seq x y z
N MET A 1 15.43 -41.04 25.21
CA MET A 1 16.07 -40.82 23.89
C MET A 1 16.20 -39.31 23.72
N PHE A 2 17.41 -38.80 23.92
CA PHE A 2 17.75 -37.37 23.82
C PHE A 2 18.01 -37.00 22.36
N ALA A 3 17.57 -35.82 21.93
CA ALA A 3 18.34 -34.95 21.05
C ALA A 3 17.73 -33.54 21.06
N PHE A 4 18.24 -32.69 21.96
CA PHE A 4 18.32 -31.25 21.74
C PHE A 4 19.34 -31.00 20.62
N ALA A 5 19.03 -30.12 19.67
CA ALA A 5 20.02 -29.53 18.77
C ALA A 5 19.94 -27.99 18.88
N PRO A 6 20.93 -27.35 19.52
CA PRO A 6 21.23 -25.93 19.40
C PRO A 6 22.35 -25.72 18.36
N LEU A 7 22.41 -24.55 17.71
CA LEU A 7 23.64 -23.83 17.27
C LEU A 7 23.23 -22.69 16.32
N ARG A 8 23.32 -21.44 16.77
CA ARG A 8 24.48 -20.52 16.67
C ARG A 8 24.56 -19.77 15.33
N THR A 9 24.27 -18.49 15.45
CA THR A 9 24.90 -17.33 14.81
C THR A 9 26.36 -17.53 14.40
N VAL A 10 26.65 -17.43 13.10
CA VAL A 10 27.84 -16.86 12.39
C VAL A 10 27.39 -16.80 10.91
N ALA A 11 27.64 -15.84 10.03
CA ALA A 11 28.70 -14.85 9.91
C ALA A 11 28.20 -13.68 9.03
N LEU A 12 28.61 -12.48 9.43
CA LEU A 12 28.80 -11.31 8.57
C LEU A 12 29.75 -11.67 7.40
N SER A 13 29.77 -10.81 6.39
CA SER A 13 30.82 -10.62 5.36
C SER A 13 30.86 -11.57 4.16
N SER A 14 30.37 -11.07 3.02
CA SER A 14 31.02 -11.22 1.71
C SER A 14 30.54 -10.06 0.82
N ALA A 15 31.25 -8.94 0.84
CA ALA A 15 32.33 -8.62 -0.11
C ALA A 15 31.77 -7.77 -1.28
N LEU A 16 31.75 -6.45 -1.05
CA LEU A 16 32.08 -5.50 -2.11
C LEU A 16 33.41 -5.95 -2.73
N VAL A 17 33.47 -6.00 -4.06
CA VAL A 17 34.60 -5.59 -4.94
C VAL A 17 34.34 -6.17 -6.33
N ALA A 18 34.03 -5.27 -7.27
CA ALA A 18 34.53 -5.32 -8.66
C ALA A 18 34.12 -4.02 -9.39
N LEU A 19 34.55 -2.86 -8.87
CA LEU A 19 34.79 -1.71 -9.74
C LEU A 19 36.19 -1.88 -10.34
N SER A 20 36.27 -2.27 -11.60
CA SER A 20 37.43 -2.02 -12.48
C SER A 20 36.87 -1.31 -13.71
N ALA A 21 37.01 0.00 -13.91
CA ALA A 21 38.25 0.76 -14.09
C ALA A 21 39.14 0.17 -15.19
N CYS A 22 38.75 0.37 -16.45
CA CYS A 22 39.72 0.47 -17.54
C CYS A 22 40.06 1.94 -17.74
N ALA A 23 41.15 2.38 -17.11
CA ALA A 23 41.89 3.54 -17.54
C ALA A 23 42.79 3.13 -18.72
N THR A 24 42.58 3.74 -19.88
CA THR A 24 43.61 3.82 -20.91
C THR A 24 43.86 5.30 -21.13
N SER A 25 45.05 5.74 -20.73
CA SER A 25 45.55 7.09 -20.95
C SER A 25 46.26 7.17 -22.30
N SER A 26 46.03 8.24 -23.04
CA SER A 26 46.99 8.79 -23.99
C SER A 26 46.72 10.27 -24.22
N PRO A 27 47.70 11.01 -24.76
CA PRO A 27 48.26 12.18 -24.11
C PRO A 27 47.53 13.47 -24.46
N ASP A 28 47.73 14.44 -23.57
CA ASP A 28 47.28 15.82 -23.64
C ASP A 28 47.89 16.58 -24.84
N PRO A 29 47.08 17.22 -25.70
CA PRO A 29 47.53 18.35 -26.48
C PRO A 29 46.99 19.66 -25.86
N THR A 30 47.95 20.52 -25.50
CA THR A 30 47.86 21.97 -25.26
C THR A 30 46.63 22.65 -25.91
N PRO A 31 45.91 23.56 -25.20
CA PRO A 31 44.59 24.02 -25.62
C PRO A 31 44.69 25.04 -26.75
N GLU A 32 44.10 24.71 -27.90
CA GLU A 32 43.73 25.69 -28.92
C GLU A 32 42.26 26.10 -28.77
N PRO A 33 41.89 27.34 -29.14
CA PRO A 33 40.62 27.95 -28.74
C PRO A 33 39.42 27.23 -29.37
N VAL A 34 38.44 26.89 -28.53
CA VAL A 34 37.14 26.31 -28.88
C VAL A 34 36.37 27.19 -29.89
N GLU A 35 36.25 26.73 -31.13
CA GLU A 35 35.10 27.07 -31.97
C GLU A 35 33.98 26.06 -31.69
N ALA A 36 32.81 26.60 -31.32
CA ALA A 36 31.60 25.85 -31.06
C ALA A 36 31.18 25.09 -32.32
N THR A 37 31.56 23.83 -32.41
CA THR A 37 31.08 22.93 -33.45
C THR A 37 29.66 22.50 -33.08
N GLU A 38 28.68 22.94 -33.87
CA GLU A 38 27.30 22.47 -33.77
C GLU A 38 27.30 20.94 -33.85
N ILE A 39 26.81 20.29 -32.79
CA ILE A 39 26.67 18.84 -32.74
C ILE A 39 25.56 18.45 -33.71
N THR A 40 25.92 18.11 -34.95
CA THR A 40 24.99 17.51 -35.90
C THR A 40 24.80 16.05 -35.52
N LEU A 41 23.66 15.76 -34.91
CA LEU A 41 23.29 14.41 -34.51
C LEU A 41 22.94 13.58 -35.76
N ASN A 42 23.93 12.86 -36.29
CA ASN A 42 23.79 12.06 -37.51
C ASN A 42 23.22 10.67 -37.18
N LEU A 43 21.91 10.61 -36.93
CA LEU A 43 21.17 9.36 -36.88
C LEU A 43 20.87 8.89 -38.32
N PRO A 44 20.89 7.57 -38.60
CA PRO A 44 20.44 7.06 -39.90
C PRO A 44 18.97 7.44 -40.10
N VAL A 45 18.72 8.38 -41.02
CA VAL A 45 17.38 8.72 -41.47
C VAL A 45 16.92 7.58 -42.39
N PRO A 46 15.79 6.90 -42.11
CA PRO A 46 15.22 6.01 -43.10
C PRO A 46 14.80 6.85 -44.30
N GLU A 47 15.31 6.52 -45.48
CA GLU A 47 14.98 7.19 -46.74
C GLU A 47 13.47 7.05 -46.99
N VAL A 48 12.71 8.11 -46.69
CA VAL A 48 11.31 8.22 -47.09
C VAL A 48 11.27 9.18 -48.28
N GLU A 49 11.17 8.62 -49.48
CA GLU A 49 10.81 9.36 -50.68
C GLU A 49 9.46 10.07 -50.46
N SER A 50 9.54 11.40 -50.47
CA SER A 50 8.50 12.33 -50.93
C SER A 50 7.04 12.08 -50.50
N ALA A 51 6.63 12.70 -49.38
CA ALA A 51 5.32 13.37 -49.28
C ALA A 51 5.37 14.46 -48.19
N GLN A 52 4.75 15.61 -48.50
CA GLN A 52 4.66 16.87 -47.75
C GLN A 52 4.05 16.72 -46.33
N PRO A 53 4.15 17.75 -45.45
CA PRO A 53 3.90 17.61 -44.01
C PRO A 53 2.40 17.69 -43.70
N GLU A 54 1.70 16.57 -43.84
CA GLU A 54 0.32 16.39 -43.37
C GLU A 54 0.32 16.17 -41.87
N SER A 55 0.61 17.23 -41.10
CA SER A 55 0.61 17.28 -39.64
C SER A 55 1.52 16.24 -38.96
N CYS A 56 2.25 16.66 -37.94
CA CYS A 56 2.57 15.71 -36.88
C CYS A 56 1.26 15.42 -36.15
N ALA A 57 0.34 14.72 -36.81
CA ALA A 57 -0.60 13.87 -36.13
C ALA A 57 0.29 12.80 -35.51
N CYS A 58 0.79 13.11 -34.30
CA CYS A 58 0.70 12.14 -33.23
C CYS A 58 -0.71 11.60 -33.35
N ARG A 59 -0.88 10.53 -34.13
CA ARG A 59 -2.04 9.69 -34.02
C ARG A 59 -2.03 9.43 -32.54
N GLU A 60 -2.99 10.03 -31.83
CA GLU A 60 -3.45 9.53 -30.57
C GLU A 60 -3.75 8.06 -30.88
N LYS A 61 -2.71 7.23 -30.81
CA LYS A 61 -2.82 5.91 -30.26
C LYS A 61 -3.22 6.27 -28.83
N GLY A 62 -4.49 6.57 -28.51
CA GLY A 62 -5.65 5.81 -28.97
C GLY A 62 -5.58 4.36 -28.46
N LEU A 63 -4.51 4.03 -27.75
CA LEU A 63 -4.48 3.13 -26.62
C LEU A 63 -4.70 4.03 -25.40
N GLU A 64 -5.83 4.74 -25.36
CA GLU A 64 -6.59 4.74 -24.11
C GLU A 64 -6.82 3.24 -23.86
N ALA A 65 -5.88 2.57 -23.19
CA ALA A 65 -6.09 1.19 -22.76
C ALA A 65 -7.38 1.29 -21.97
N ALA A 66 -8.47 0.78 -22.55
CA ALA A 66 -9.81 1.09 -22.07
C ALA A 66 -9.82 0.83 -20.57
N GLU A 67 -9.91 1.91 -19.80
CA GLU A 67 -9.67 1.86 -18.37
C GLU A 67 -10.59 0.77 -17.79
N ASN A 68 -9.98 -0.27 -17.23
CA ASN A 68 -10.72 -1.43 -16.77
C ASN A 68 -11.54 -1.05 -15.52
N TYR A 69 -12.48 -1.89 -15.14
CA TYR A 69 -13.34 -1.58 -14.00
C TYR A 69 -12.56 -1.49 -12.68
N PHE A 70 -11.45 -2.21 -12.53
CA PHE A 70 -10.59 -2.09 -11.35
C PHE A 70 -9.97 -0.69 -11.22
N ASP A 71 -9.40 -0.15 -12.30
CA ASP A 71 -8.77 1.17 -12.31
C ASP A 71 -9.78 2.27 -11.98
N ARG A 72 -11.00 2.17 -12.53
CA ARG A 72 -12.13 3.06 -12.18
C ARG A 72 -12.53 2.93 -10.71
N GLY A 73 -12.50 1.71 -10.17
CA GLY A 73 -12.75 1.42 -8.76
C GLY A 73 -11.72 2.08 -7.84
N VAL A 74 -10.44 1.98 -8.18
CA VAL A 74 -9.34 2.64 -7.45
C VAL A 74 -9.50 4.16 -7.50
N ARG A 75 -9.90 4.73 -8.64
CA ARG A 75 -10.14 6.17 -8.77
C ARG A 75 -11.30 6.64 -7.90
N ALA A 76 -12.44 5.94 -7.94
CA ALA A 76 -13.59 6.26 -7.11
C ALA A 76 -13.26 6.14 -5.62
N LEU A 77 -12.47 5.12 -5.25
CA LEU A 77 -11.99 4.91 -3.89
C LEU A 77 -11.13 6.08 -3.38
N ALA A 78 -10.18 6.53 -4.20
CA ALA A 78 -9.33 7.67 -3.86
C ALA A 78 -10.12 8.98 -3.70
N ALA A 79 -11.15 9.16 -4.54
CA ALA A 79 -12.09 10.27 -4.42
C ALA A 79 -13.05 10.17 -3.22
N GLY A 80 -12.98 9.09 -2.43
CA GLY A 80 -13.89 8.83 -1.31
C GLY A 80 -15.31 8.43 -1.73
N ASP A 81 -15.55 8.12 -3.01
CA ASP A 81 -16.84 7.63 -3.50
C ASP A 81 -16.90 6.09 -3.39
N TYR A 82 -17.08 5.62 -2.15
CA TYR A 82 -17.10 4.20 -1.81
C TYR A 82 -18.24 3.43 -2.48
N LEU A 83 -19.41 4.06 -2.64
CA LEU A 83 -20.55 3.44 -3.31
C LEU A 83 -20.27 3.21 -4.79
N GLN A 84 -19.58 4.15 -5.45
CA GLN A 84 -19.21 3.99 -6.84
C GLN A 84 -18.01 3.04 -7.00
N ALA A 85 -17.03 3.08 -6.10
CA ALA A 85 -15.94 2.12 -6.06
C ALA A 85 -16.45 0.68 -5.94
N GLU A 86 -17.41 0.43 -5.04
CA GLU A 86 -18.05 -0.88 -4.87
C GLU A 86 -18.68 -1.37 -6.19
N LYS A 87 -19.43 -0.52 -6.90
CA LYS A 87 -20.04 -0.90 -8.19
C LYS A 87 -18.98 -1.28 -9.22
N TYR A 88 -17.89 -0.52 -9.29
CA TYR A 88 -16.82 -0.81 -10.23
C TYR A 88 -16.08 -2.11 -9.90
N PHE A 89 -15.74 -2.36 -8.63
CA PHE A 89 -15.13 -3.63 -8.25
C PHE A 89 -16.06 -4.82 -8.46
N ASN A 90 -17.36 -4.71 -8.19
CA ASN A 90 -18.32 -5.78 -8.51
C ASN A 90 -18.36 -6.07 -10.02
N ARG A 91 -18.36 -5.05 -10.88
CA ARG A 91 -18.29 -5.24 -12.34
C ARG A 91 -16.99 -5.89 -12.79
N HIS A 92 -15.86 -5.52 -12.18
CA HIS A 92 -14.56 -6.17 -12.42
C HIS A 92 -14.59 -7.65 -12.03
N ARG A 93 -15.28 -7.97 -10.93
CA ARG A 93 -15.48 -9.36 -10.46
C ARG A 93 -16.28 -10.20 -11.45
N ASP A 94 -17.28 -9.60 -12.10
CA ASP A 94 -18.18 -10.27 -13.04
C ASP A 94 -17.47 -10.70 -14.35
N GLU A 95 -16.26 -10.21 -14.62
CA GLU A 95 -15.43 -10.69 -15.75
C GLU A 95 -14.98 -12.16 -15.58
N ALA A 96 -15.18 -12.76 -14.40
CA ALA A 96 -15.04 -14.19 -14.09
C ALA A 96 -13.67 -14.83 -14.40
N ILE A 97 -12.63 -14.01 -14.58
CA ILE A 97 -11.24 -14.46 -14.66
C ILE A 97 -10.70 -14.52 -13.22
N SER A 98 -9.96 -15.58 -12.87
CA SER A 98 -9.49 -15.76 -11.49
C SER A 98 -8.70 -14.56 -10.94
N GLN A 99 -8.00 -13.83 -11.81
CA GLN A 99 -7.29 -12.60 -11.47
C GLN A 99 -8.26 -11.46 -11.13
N THR A 100 -9.26 -11.20 -11.98
CA THR A 100 -10.20 -10.09 -11.79
C THR A 100 -11.05 -10.30 -10.54
N VAL A 101 -11.40 -11.54 -10.23
CA VAL A 101 -12.08 -11.89 -8.97
C VAL A 101 -11.22 -11.56 -7.76
N ARG A 102 -9.95 -11.99 -7.73
CA ARG A 102 -9.04 -11.68 -6.61
C ARG A 102 -8.81 -10.18 -6.44
N GLU A 103 -8.61 -9.46 -7.55
CA GLU A 103 -8.43 -8.01 -7.54
C GLU A 103 -9.67 -7.29 -7.00
N ALA A 104 -10.86 -7.69 -7.47
CA ALA A 104 -12.12 -7.14 -6.99
C ALA A 104 -12.36 -7.44 -5.50
N ASP A 105 -12.07 -8.66 -5.03
CA ASP A 105 -12.25 -9.03 -3.62
C ASP A 105 -11.36 -8.18 -2.70
N VAL A 106 -10.12 -7.91 -3.11
CA VAL A 106 -9.24 -6.98 -2.39
C VAL A 106 -9.82 -5.57 -2.39
N GLY A 107 -10.26 -5.07 -3.56
CA GLY A 107 -10.88 -3.74 -3.68
C GLY A 107 -12.14 -3.58 -2.81
N LEU A 108 -13.02 -4.58 -2.80
CA LEU A 108 -14.25 -4.59 -2.00
C LEU A 108 -13.97 -4.67 -0.49
N ALA A 109 -13.00 -5.50 -0.08
CA ALA A 109 -12.57 -5.55 1.32
C ALA A 109 -12.05 -4.19 1.80
N PHE A 110 -11.35 -3.48 0.92
CA PHE A 110 -10.82 -2.15 1.20
C PHE A 110 -11.93 -1.09 1.26
N VAL A 111 -12.92 -1.13 0.35
CA VAL A 111 -14.13 -0.30 0.44
C VAL A 111 -14.86 -0.52 1.77
N ALA A 112 -15.03 -1.77 2.20
CA ALA A 112 -15.68 -2.09 3.47
C ALA A 112 -14.91 -1.51 4.68
N LEU A 113 -13.58 -1.64 4.68
CA LEU A 113 -12.74 -1.07 5.73
C LEU A 113 -12.84 0.46 5.80
N LEU A 114 -12.74 1.13 4.65
CA LEU A 114 -12.71 2.59 4.59
C LEU A 114 -14.09 3.22 4.79
N SER A 115 -15.15 2.57 4.32
CA SER A 115 -16.52 3.00 4.58
C SER A 115 -16.86 2.95 6.08
N ALA A 116 -16.43 1.91 6.78
CA ALA A 116 -16.63 1.77 8.23
C ALA A 116 -15.83 2.78 9.07
N THR A 117 -14.78 3.36 8.50
CA THR A 117 -13.85 4.29 9.17
C THR A 117 -14.00 5.73 8.69
N HIS A 118 -15.16 6.11 8.11
CA HIS A 118 -15.47 7.50 7.74
C HIS A 118 -15.39 8.45 8.94
N SER A 119 -14.19 8.93 9.19
CA SER A 119 -13.90 10.05 10.07
C SER A 119 -12.89 10.91 9.33
N ASP A 120 -13.36 12.05 8.80
CA ASP A 120 -12.57 13.17 8.27
C ASP A 120 -11.23 12.79 7.65
N ALA A 121 -11.23 11.87 6.69
CA ALA A 121 -10.04 11.65 5.89
C ALA A 121 -9.76 12.95 5.13
N LEU A 122 -8.70 13.65 5.55
CA LEU A 122 -8.23 14.88 4.92
C LEU A 122 -7.95 14.58 3.44
N VAL A 123 -8.80 15.12 2.56
CA VAL A 123 -8.57 15.12 1.12
C VAL A 123 -7.35 16.01 0.90
N ALA A 124 -6.18 15.40 0.71
CA ALA A 124 -4.97 16.13 0.39
C ALA A 124 -4.98 16.38 -1.12
N GLU A 125 -5.47 17.55 -1.54
CA GLU A 125 -5.46 17.91 -2.95
C GLU A 125 -4.05 17.85 -3.55
N GLY A 126 -3.93 17.20 -4.71
CA GLY A 126 -2.70 17.18 -5.50
C GLY A 126 -1.77 16.00 -5.24
N LEU A 127 -2.19 14.99 -4.46
CA LEU A 127 -1.46 13.73 -4.37
C LEU A 127 -1.84 12.77 -5.49
N ASP A 128 -0.92 11.86 -5.81
CA ASP A 128 -1.24 10.75 -6.71
C ASP A 128 -2.37 9.90 -6.12
N GLN A 129 -3.28 9.45 -6.98
CA GLN A 129 -4.44 8.64 -6.64
C GLN A 129 -4.09 7.43 -5.75
N ARG A 130 -2.91 6.83 -5.94
CA ARG A 130 -2.43 5.70 -5.12
C ARG A 130 -1.96 6.14 -3.74
N ALA A 131 -1.38 7.34 -3.63
CA ALA A 131 -0.95 7.91 -2.36
C ALA A 131 -2.15 8.29 -1.49
N GLU A 132 -3.24 8.80 -2.07
CA GLU A 132 -4.50 9.06 -1.36
C GLU A 132 -5.09 7.79 -0.75
N VAL A 133 -5.16 6.71 -1.55
CA VAL A 133 -5.61 5.38 -1.08
C VAL A 133 -4.74 4.88 0.07
N MET A 134 -3.42 5.09 0.00
CA MET A 134 -2.49 4.65 1.04
C MET A 134 -2.66 5.45 2.35
N MET A 135 -2.88 6.77 2.28
CA MET A 135 -3.17 7.59 3.46
C MET A 135 -4.49 7.17 4.12
N LEU A 136 -5.49 6.87 3.30
CA LEU A 136 -6.79 6.41 3.77
C LEU A 136 -6.67 5.04 4.46
N ALA A 137 -5.82 4.14 3.94
CA ALA A 137 -5.44 2.90 4.60
C ALA A 137 -4.86 3.14 6.00
N LEU A 138 -3.92 4.09 6.11
CA LEU A 138 -3.25 4.41 7.37
C LEU A 138 -4.23 4.99 8.39
N ALA A 139 -5.15 5.87 7.96
CA ALA A 139 -6.20 6.41 8.81
C ALA A 139 -7.12 5.31 9.36
N ALA A 140 -7.48 4.33 8.52
CA ALA A 140 -8.28 3.19 8.95
C ALA A 140 -7.54 2.29 9.97
N VAL A 141 -6.24 2.05 9.77
CA VAL A 141 -5.42 1.29 10.74
C VAL A 141 -5.36 2.01 12.09
N GLN A 142 -5.10 3.32 12.11
CA GLN A 142 -5.10 4.11 13.35
C GLN A 142 -6.45 4.06 14.07
N THR A 143 -7.53 4.10 13.30
CA THR A 143 -8.89 3.99 13.82
C THR A 143 -9.13 2.62 14.46
N LEU A 144 -8.70 1.53 13.82
CA LEU A 144 -8.79 0.17 14.37
C LEU A 144 -7.95 0.00 15.64
N GLU A 145 -6.72 0.53 15.68
CA GLU A 145 -5.89 0.51 16.89
C GLU A 145 -6.56 1.24 18.06
N GLY A 146 -7.22 2.36 17.78
CA GLY A 146 -8.02 3.09 18.77
C GLY A 146 -9.18 2.25 19.31
N GLN A 147 -9.92 1.57 18.43
CA GLN A 147 -11.02 0.69 18.82
C GLN A 147 -10.55 -0.51 19.64
N ILE A 148 -9.43 -1.13 19.29
CA ILE A 148 -8.85 -2.25 20.05
C ILE A 148 -8.48 -1.79 21.47
N LYS A 149 -7.81 -0.64 21.61
CA LYS A 149 -7.47 -0.08 22.93
C LYS A 149 -8.71 0.23 23.76
N ALA A 150 -9.77 0.76 23.13
CA ALA A 150 -11.03 1.01 23.81
C ALA A 150 -11.68 -0.30 24.29
N LEU A 151 -11.64 -1.35 23.45
CA LEU A 151 -12.18 -2.66 23.79
C LEU A 151 -11.40 -3.33 24.93
N ASP A 152 -10.07 -3.25 24.91
CA ASP A 152 -9.21 -3.76 25.99
C ASP A 152 -9.52 -3.06 27.32
N THR A 153 -9.65 -1.73 27.27
CA THR A 153 -10.00 -0.93 28.47
C THR A 153 -11.35 -1.36 29.03
N LEU A 154 -12.34 -1.57 28.16
CA LEU A 154 -13.68 -2.00 28.57
C LEU A 154 -13.64 -3.42 29.17
N ASN A 155 -12.88 -4.33 28.56
CA ASN A 155 -12.72 -5.69 29.04
C ASN A 155 -12.06 -5.72 30.44
N ASP A 156 -11.01 -4.91 30.64
CA ASP A 156 -10.35 -4.74 31.95
C ASP A 156 -11.30 -4.22 33.03
N VAL A 157 -12.16 -3.25 32.68
CA VAL A 157 -13.18 -2.72 33.59
C VAL A 157 -14.18 -3.79 33.96
N LEU A 158 -14.69 -4.54 32.97
CA LEU A 158 -15.63 -5.64 33.20
C LEU A 158 -15.02 -6.75 34.06
N ALA A 159 -13.78 -7.14 33.78
CA ALA A 159 -13.07 -8.15 34.57
C ALA A 159 -12.93 -7.72 36.05
N LYS A 160 -12.60 -6.45 36.29
CA LYS A 160 -12.53 -5.90 37.66
C LYS A 160 -13.90 -5.87 38.34
N ASP A 161 -14.96 -5.51 37.62
CA ASP A 161 -16.31 -5.50 38.18
C ASP A 161 -16.79 -6.91 38.55
N LEU A 162 -16.59 -7.88 37.66
CA LEU A 162 -16.91 -9.28 37.93
C LEU A 162 -16.14 -9.81 39.15
N LYS A 163 -14.85 -9.48 39.27
CA LYS A 163 -14.06 -9.85 40.45
C LYS A 163 -14.64 -9.28 41.75
N LYS A 164 -15.04 -8.00 41.75
CA LYS A 164 -15.67 -7.37 42.93
C LYS A 164 -16.99 -8.03 43.30
N ARG A 165 -17.81 -8.39 42.29
CA ARG A 165 -19.08 -9.09 42.52
C ARG A 165 -18.83 -10.48 43.12
N GLU A 166 -17.85 -11.21 42.62
CA GLU A 166 -17.47 -12.51 43.16
C GLU A 166 -16.99 -12.42 44.61
N GLU A 167 -16.15 -11.43 44.94
CA GLU A 167 -15.71 -11.18 46.32
C GLU A 167 -16.89 -10.83 47.25
N ALA A 168 -17.85 -10.04 46.79
CA ALA A 168 -19.05 -9.70 47.56
C ALA A 168 -19.93 -10.93 47.80
N LEU A 169 -20.12 -11.78 46.79
CA LEU A 169 -20.87 -13.03 46.92
C LEU A 169 -20.20 -13.99 47.89
N ASN A 170 -18.88 -14.10 47.87
CA ASN A 170 -18.14 -14.96 48.80
C ASN A 170 -18.26 -14.48 50.25
N ARG A 171 -18.20 -13.16 50.50
CA ARG A 171 -18.45 -12.61 51.85
C ARG A 171 -19.88 -12.85 52.32
N LEU A 172 -20.86 -12.71 51.43
CA LEU A 172 -22.26 -13.00 51.76
C LEU A 172 -22.42 -14.48 52.11
N ARG A 173 -21.82 -15.39 51.34
CA ARG A 173 -21.82 -16.83 51.63
C ARG A 173 -21.22 -17.11 53.00
N GLU A 174 -20.04 -16.56 53.29
CA GLU A 174 -19.36 -16.73 54.58
C GLU A 174 -20.22 -16.24 55.75
N LEU A 175 -20.86 -15.08 55.63
CA LEU A 175 -21.78 -14.56 56.64
C LEU A 175 -23.03 -15.44 56.82
N THR A 176 -23.58 -15.98 55.73
CA THR A 176 -24.75 -16.89 55.82
C THR A 176 -24.42 -18.25 56.42
N LEU A 177 -23.22 -18.78 56.18
CA LEU A 177 -22.80 -20.08 56.72
C LEU A 177 -22.22 -19.97 58.13
N GLY A 178 -21.61 -18.84 58.50
CA GLY A 178 -21.10 -18.58 59.85
C GLY A 178 -22.18 -18.22 60.88
N GLN A 179 -23.44 -18.05 60.47
CA GLN A 179 -24.57 -17.79 61.38
C GLN A 179 -25.33 -19.05 61.84
N GLU A 180 -25.04 -20.24 61.29
CA GLU A 180 -25.73 -21.48 61.70
C GLU A 180 -25.14 -22.17 62.94
N GLU A 181 -24.04 -21.66 63.53
CA GLU A 181 -23.37 -22.26 64.71
C GLU A 181 -23.57 -21.48 66.04
N GLY A 182 -24.61 -20.64 66.15
CA GLY A 182 -24.92 -19.84 67.36
C GLY A 182 -26.16 -20.28 68.11
#